data_AF-A0A7Y7N8Z1-F1
#
_entry.id   AF-A0A7Y7N8Z1-F1
#
_cell.length_a   1.000
_cell.length_b   1.000
_cell.length_c   1.000
_cell.angle_alpha   90.00
_cell.angle_beta   90.00
_cell.angle_gamma   90.00
#
_symmetry.space_group_name_H-M   'P 1'
#
loop_
_entity.id
_entity.type
_entity.pdbx_description
1 polymer ?
#
loop_
_entity_poly.entity_id
_entity_poly.type
_entity_poly.pdbx_seq_one_letter_code
_entity_poly.pdbx_strand_id
1 'polypeptide(L)'
;MQPIGEGGQNEEAVEIPLERINPDTLRRMLEEFVTREWSELADSEYTLDQKIEQVLQQLQDKRARIVFDCTSETWNIIPSP
;
A
#
# COMPACT_ATOMS: atom_id res chain seq x y z
N MET A 1 -9.98 19.11 -31.44
CA MET A 1 -10.50 17.94 -30.71
C MET A 1 -9.35 17.47 -29.81
N GLN A 2 -9.39 17.82 -28.52
CA GLN A 2 -8.54 17.32 -27.43
C GLN A 2 -8.97 18.06 -26.15
N PRO A 3 -8.80 17.53 -24.93
CA PRO A 3 -8.18 16.24 -24.55
C PRO A 3 -9.09 15.36 -23.67
N ILE A 4 -9.08 14.03 -23.86
CA ILE A 4 -9.65 13.08 -22.89
C ILE A 4 -8.57 12.04 -22.57
N GLY A 5 -8.15 11.78 -21.33
CA GLY A 5 -8.35 12.50 -20.08
C GLY A 5 -7.05 12.46 -19.27
N GLU A 6 -6.73 13.57 -18.62
CA GLU A 6 -5.77 13.59 -17.52
C GLU A 6 -6.58 13.35 -16.24
N GLY A 7 -6.36 12.21 -15.59
CA GLY A 7 -7.11 11.76 -14.44
C GLY A 7 -6.72 10.35 -14.05
N GLY A 8 -5.44 10.14 -13.73
CA GLY A 8 -5.06 9.00 -12.90
C GLY A 8 -5.66 9.20 -11.51
N GLN A 9 -6.90 8.79 -11.31
CA GLN A 9 -7.56 8.82 -10.02
C GLN A 9 -8.47 7.59 -10.00
N ASN A 10 -8.17 6.62 -9.14
CA ASN A 10 -9.09 5.55 -8.81
C ASN A 10 -10.44 6.18 -8.37
N GLU A 11 -11.40 6.33 -9.28
CA GLU A 11 -12.74 6.86 -8.95
C GLU A 11 -13.54 5.89 -8.07
N GLU A 12 -13.05 4.66 -7.88
CA GLU A 12 -13.65 3.63 -7.03
C GLU A 12 -12.68 3.06 -5.98
N ALA A 13 -11.53 3.69 -5.72
CA ALA A 13 -10.70 3.27 -4.59
C ALA A 13 -11.17 3.90 -3.29
N VAL A 14 -11.47 3.05 -2.32
CA VAL A 14 -11.85 3.46 -0.97
C VAL A 14 -10.64 3.39 -0.06
N GLU A 15 -10.40 4.46 0.70
CA GLU A 15 -9.39 4.43 1.77
C GLU A 15 -9.89 3.51 2.90
N ILE A 16 -9.06 2.54 3.27
CA ILE A 16 -9.34 1.65 4.40
C ILE A 16 -8.52 2.12 5.60
N PRO A 17 -9.17 2.60 6.67
CA PRO A 17 -8.47 2.95 7.91
C PRO A 17 -7.88 1.69 8.54
N LEU A 18 -6.62 1.81 8.96
CA LEU A 18 -5.85 0.72 9.59
C LEU A 18 -6.55 0.14 10.82
N GLU A 19 -7.26 0.97 11.58
CA GLU A 19 -8.03 0.56 12.76
C GLU A 19 -9.17 -0.42 12.43
N ARG A 20 -9.61 -0.47 11.17
CA ARG A 20 -10.61 -1.45 10.69
C ARG A 20 -10.00 -2.73 10.13
N ILE A 21 -8.68 -2.78 9.98
CA ILE A 21 -7.95 -3.94 9.48
C ILE A 21 -7.38 -4.68 10.70
N ASN A 22 -7.63 -5.98 10.77
CA ASN A 22 -7.02 -6.79 11.82
C ASN A 22 -5.49 -6.72 11.72
N PRO A 23 -4.76 -6.63 12.85
CA PRO A 23 -3.30 -6.52 12.83
C PRO A 23 -2.64 -7.72 12.13
N ASP A 24 -3.19 -8.94 12.29
CA ASP A 24 -2.75 -10.12 11.55
C ASP A 24 -2.94 -9.97 10.04
N THR A 25 -4.09 -9.46 9.59
CA THR A 25 -4.36 -9.21 8.15
C THR A 25 -3.44 -8.14 7.61
N LEU A 26 -3.27 -7.04 8.36
CA LEU A 26 -2.39 -5.94 7.99
C LEU A 26 -0.96 -6.44 7.81
N ARG A 27 -0.44 -7.24 8.76
CA ARG A 27 0.90 -7.83 8.65
C ARG A 27 1.03 -8.65 7.38
N ARG A 28 0.05 -9.50 7.06
CA ARG A 28 0.05 -10.31 5.84
C ARG A 28 0.02 -9.46 4.58
N MET A 29 -0.78 -8.39 4.56
CA MET A 29 -0.78 -7.43 3.45
C MET A 29 0.60 -6.78 3.30
N LEU A 30 1.23 -6.33 4.40
CA LEU A 30 2.56 -5.75 4.36
C LEU A 30 3.62 -6.76 3.89
N GLU A 31 3.57 -8.00 4.37
CA GLU A 31 4.42 -9.10 3.92
C GLU A 31 4.28 -9.29 2.42
N GLU A 32 3.06 -9.36 1.89
CA GLU A 32 2.81 -9.51 0.45
C GLU A 32 3.26 -8.28 -0.34
N PHE A 33 3.00 -7.06 0.14
CA PHE A 33 3.39 -5.83 -0.52
C PHE A 33 4.90 -5.73 -0.65
N VAL A 34 5.61 -5.91 0.46
CA VAL A 34 7.08 -5.90 0.49
C VAL A 34 7.63 -7.06 -0.33
N THR A 35 7.03 -8.25 -0.26
CA THR A 35 7.50 -9.38 -1.07
C THR A 35 7.30 -9.13 -2.56
N ARG A 36 6.20 -8.49 -2.98
CA ARG A 36 5.94 -8.20 -4.40
C ARG A 36 6.80 -7.07 -4.94
N GLU A 37 6.86 -5.93 -4.25
CA GLU A 37 7.58 -4.73 -4.71
C GLU A 37 9.12 -4.83 -4.49
N TRP A 38 9.56 -5.56 -3.47
CA TRP A 38 10.99 -5.69 -3.15
C TRP A 38 11.59 -7.06 -3.48
N SER A 39 10.88 -7.97 -4.17
CA SER A 39 11.49 -9.23 -4.65
C SER A 39 12.66 -8.99 -5.62
N GLU A 40 12.70 -7.82 -6.27
CA GLU A 40 13.68 -7.50 -7.31
C GLU A 40 14.90 -6.72 -6.78
N LEU A 41 14.78 -6.14 -5.58
CA LEU A 41 15.87 -5.43 -4.92
C LEU A 41 16.70 -6.41 -4.09
N ALA A 42 17.46 -7.23 -4.80
CA ALA A 42 18.35 -8.28 -4.29
C ALA A 42 19.50 -7.80 -3.37
N ASP A 43 19.51 -6.54 -2.94
CA ASP A 43 20.68 -5.91 -2.31
C ASP A 43 20.32 -4.86 -1.25
N SER A 44 19.27 -5.08 -0.44
CA SER A 44 19.00 -4.20 0.69
C SER A 44 19.38 -4.86 2.02
N GLU A 45 20.20 -4.15 2.78
CA GLU A 45 20.63 -4.39 4.17
C GLU A 45 19.48 -4.59 5.20
N TYR A 46 18.22 -4.60 4.75
CA TYR A 46 17.02 -4.70 5.57
C TYR A 46 16.29 -6.01 5.34
N THR A 47 16.00 -6.72 6.44
CA THR A 47 15.18 -7.94 6.41
C THR A 47 13.74 -7.63 6.00
N LEU A 48 13.00 -8.66 5.57
CA LEU A 48 11.58 -8.56 5.27
C LEU A 48 10.80 -7.93 6.43
N ASP A 49 11.09 -8.35 7.66
CA ASP A 49 10.47 -7.84 8.89
C ASP A 49 10.76 -6.34 9.11
N GLN A 50 12.00 -5.90 8.92
CA GLN A 50 12.38 -4.48 9.00
C GLN A 50 11.58 -3.62 8.00
N LYS A 51 11.42 -4.10 6.77
CA LYS A 51 10.64 -3.41 5.74
C LYS A 51 9.14 -3.35 6.11
N ILE A 52 8.59 -4.43 6.64
CA ILE A 52 7.21 -4.47 7.15
C ILE A 52 7.04 -3.45 8.27
N GLU A 53 7.96 -3.41 9.23
CA GLU A 53 7.95 -2.42 10.31
C GLU A 53 8.00 -0.99 9.76
N GLN A 54 8.82 -0.71 8.76
CA GLN A 54 8.88 0.62 8.16
C GLN A 54 7.58 1.04 7.48
N VAL A 55 6.93 0.14 6.73
CA VAL A 55 5.64 0.45 6.11
C VAL A 55 4.56 0.59 7.19
N LEU A 56 4.57 -0.28 8.21
CA LEU A 56 3.66 -0.20 9.35
C LEU A 56 3.80 1.12 10.12
N GLN A 57 5.03 1.60 10.32
CA GLN A 57 5.30 2.90 10.94
C GLN A 57 4.75 4.05 10.07
N GLN A 58 4.96 4.01 8.76
CA GLN A 58 4.41 5.03 7.85
C GLN A 58 2.88 5.07 7.87
N LEU A 59 2.25 3.90 7.92
CA LEU A 59 0.81 3.75 8.05
C LEU A 59 0.30 4.36 9.38
N GLN A 60 0.98 4.08 10.49
CA GLN A 60 0.66 4.67 11.80
C GLN A 60 0.88 6.18 11.85
N ASP A 61 1.96 6.68 11.22
CA ASP A 61 2.30 8.11 11.14
C ASP A 61 1.42 8.87 10.13
N LYS A 62 0.46 8.19 9.48
CA LYS A 62 -0.39 8.72 8.40
C LYS A 62 0.40 9.20 7.17
N ARG A 63 1.66 8.77 7.04
CA ARG A 63 2.51 8.96 5.85
C ARG A 63 2.19 7.98 4.73
N ALA A 64 1.47 6.92 5.02
CA ALA A 64 0.92 6.01 4.03
C ALA A 64 -0.53 5.70 4.37
N ARG A 65 -1.28 5.29 3.36
CA ARG A 65 -2.68 4.84 3.50
C ARG A 65 -2.94 3.62 2.64
N ILE A 66 -3.83 2.76 3.13
CA ILE A 66 -4.30 1.60 2.39
C ILE A 66 -5.51 2.03 1.58
N VAL A 67 -5.48 1.76 0.29
CA VAL A 67 -6.60 2.00 -0.62
C VAL A 67 -7.04 0.66 -1.20
N PHE A 68 -8.34 0.44 -1.27
CA PHE A 68 -8.92 -0.72 -1.90
C PHE A 68 -9.67 -0.28 -3.14
N ASP A 69 -9.18 -0.73 -4.29
CA ASP A 69 -9.81 -0.50 -5.58
C ASP A 69 -11.00 -1.44 -5.73
N CYS A 70 -12.22 -0.89 -5.72
CA CYS A 70 -13.43 -1.70 -5.87
C CYS A 70 -13.55 -2.29 -7.29
N THR A 71 -12.97 -1.62 -8.29
CA THR A 71 -13.03 -2.04 -9.70
C THR A 71 -12.20 -3.30 -9.95
N SER A 72 -10.96 -3.32 -9.46
CA SER A 72 -10.03 -4.45 -9.60
C SER A 72 -10.07 -5.41 -8.41
N GLU A 73 -10.93 -5.13 -7.42
CA GLU A 73 -11.04 -5.85 -6.15
C GLU A 73 -9.67 -6.07 -5.48
N THR A 74 -8.79 -5.08 -5.60
CA THR A 74 -7.39 -5.18 -5.21
C THR A 74 -7.04 -4.07 -4.24
N TRP A 75 -6.27 -4.39 -3.20
CA TRP A 75 -5.74 -3.40 -2.27
C TRP A 75 -4.34 -2.95 -2.71
N ASN A 76 -4.02 -1.70 -2.39
CA ASN A 76 -2.68 -1.15 -2.57
C ASN A 76 -2.32 -0.19 -1.41
N ILE A 77 -1.03 0.04 -1.21
CA ILE A 77 -0.52 0.98 -0.21
C ILE A 77 0.09 2.15 -0.96
N ILE A 78 -0.42 3.35 -0.69
CA ILE A 78 0.10 4.56 -1.32
C ILE A 78 0.67 5.51 -0.27
N PRO A 79 1.82 6.15 -0.53
CA PRO A 79 2.32 7.21 0.33
C PRO A 79 1.38 8.42 0.28
N SER A 80 1.12 9.00 1.45
CA SER A 80 0.48 10.30 1.59
C SER A 80 1.55 11.40 1.44
N PRO A 81 1.35 12.41 0.57
CA PRO A 81 2.24 13.56 0.45
C PRO A 81 2.19 14.48 1.68
#